data_AF-A0A438FBX4-F1
#
_entry.id   AF-A0A438FBX4-F1
#
_cell.length_a   1.000
_cell.length_b   1.000
_cell.length_c   1.000
_cell.angle_alpha   90.00
_cell.angle_beta   90.00
_cell.angle_gamma   90.00
#
_symmetry.space_group_name_H-M   'P 1'
#
loop_
_entity.id
_entity.type
_entity.pdbx_description
1 polymer ?
#
loop_
_entity_poly.entity_id
_entity_poly.type
_entity_poly.pdbx_seq_one_letter_code
_entity_poly.pdbx_strand_id
1 'polypeptide(L)'
;MAPTKEEEIKLRDYSGDISKLGTAERFLKAVLDIPYAFKRVEAMLYRANFDTEVKYLRKSFQTLEKLFMRPHYLPNLSAASEELKNSRLFLKLLEAVLRTGNRMNVGTNRGDARAFKLDTLLKLVDIKGTDGKTTLLHFVVQEIIRSEDGGSDPTNENLQTKSQTKMEDDFKKQGLQVVAG
;
A
#
# COMPACT_ATOMS: atom_id res chain seq x y z
N MET A 1 -33.83 -31.82 -8.88
CA MET A 1 -33.93 -30.75 -9.90
C MET A 1 -35.40 -30.51 -10.21
N ALA A 2 -35.79 -29.25 -10.44
CA ALA A 2 -37.12 -28.95 -10.95
C ALA A 2 -37.19 -29.32 -12.45
N PRO A 3 -38.33 -29.84 -12.94
CA PRO A 3 -38.53 -30.12 -14.36
C PRO A 3 -38.58 -28.82 -15.16
N THR A 4 -38.31 -28.90 -16.47
CA THR A 4 -38.53 -27.79 -17.39
C THR A 4 -40.03 -27.49 -17.54
N LYS A 5 -40.38 -26.34 -18.15
CA LYS A 5 -41.79 -25.98 -18.36
C LYS A 5 -42.49 -26.95 -19.30
N GLU A 6 -41.79 -27.43 -20.31
CA GLU A 6 -42.29 -28.39 -21.27
C GLU A 6 -42.54 -29.76 -20.62
N GLU A 7 -41.63 -30.20 -19.74
CA GLU A 7 -41.78 -31.44 -18.97
C GLU A 7 -42.92 -31.36 -17.96
N GLU A 8 -43.04 -30.21 -17.28
CA GLU A 8 -44.12 -29.93 -16.32
C GLU A 8 -45.50 -30.03 -16.98
N ILE A 9 -45.69 -29.42 -18.16
CA ILE A 9 -46.94 -29.49 -18.93
C ILE A 9 -47.24 -30.91 -19.37
N LYS A 10 -46.26 -31.60 -19.97
CA LYS A 10 -46.43 -33.00 -20.43
C LYS A 10 -46.83 -33.94 -19.30
N LEU A 11 -46.20 -33.81 -18.13
CA LEU A 11 -46.51 -34.66 -16.97
C LEU A 11 -47.86 -34.32 -16.35
N ARG A 12 -48.27 -33.04 -16.32
CA ARG A 12 -49.60 -32.62 -15.87
C ARG A 12 -50.69 -33.19 -16.77
N ASP A 13 -50.55 -32.97 -18.07
CA ASP A 13 -51.58 -33.27 -19.07
C ASP A 13 -51.61 -34.76 -19.46
N TYR A 14 -50.64 -35.55 -18.99
CA TYR A 14 -50.66 -36.99 -19.16
C TYR A 14 -51.90 -37.61 -18.50
N SER A 15 -52.82 -38.08 -19.33
CA SER A 15 -54.08 -38.76 -18.99
C SER A 15 -54.06 -40.27 -19.25
N GLY A 16 -52.90 -40.81 -19.64
CA GLY A 16 -52.70 -42.24 -19.81
C GLY A 16 -52.57 -43.00 -18.49
N ASP A 17 -52.29 -44.30 -18.58
CA ASP A 17 -52.08 -45.16 -17.42
C ASP A 17 -50.79 -44.79 -16.67
N ILE A 18 -50.93 -44.33 -15.42
CA ILE A 18 -49.82 -43.94 -14.54
C ILE A 18 -48.84 -45.09 -14.31
N SER A 19 -49.26 -46.35 -14.44
CA SER A 19 -48.38 -47.52 -14.30
C SER A 19 -47.29 -47.57 -15.37
N LYS A 20 -47.53 -46.94 -16.54
CA LYS A 20 -46.59 -46.85 -17.67
C LYS A 20 -45.53 -45.77 -17.50
N LEU A 21 -45.72 -44.85 -16.55
CA LEU A 21 -44.73 -43.84 -16.22
C LEU A 21 -43.60 -44.45 -15.38
N GLY A 22 -42.37 -44.02 -15.64
CA GLY A 22 -41.21 -44.37 -14.85
C GLY A 22 -41.32 -43.84 -13.41
N THR A 23 -40.55 -44.42 -12.49
CA THR A 23 -40.61 -44.05 -11.06
C THR A 23 -40.37 -42.55 -10.82
N ALA A 24 -39.43 -41.94 -11.55
CA ALA A 24 -39.14 -40.50 -11.45
C ALA A 24 -40.29 -39.62 -11.98
N GLU A 25 -40.93 -40.03 -13.07
CA GLU A 25 -42.06 -39.32 -13.67
C GLU A 25 -43.30 -39.39 -12.78
N ARG A 26 -43.58 -40.54 -12.16
CA ARG A 26 -44.66 -40.70 -11.18
C ARG A 26 -44.44 -39.80 -9.96
N PHE A 27 -43.20 -39.75 -9.44
CA PHE A 27 -42.83 -38.87 -8.35
C PHE A 27 -43.05 -37.40 -8.73
N LEU A 28 -42.53 -36.97 -9.89
CA LEU A 28 -42.69 -35.59 -10.35
C LEU A 28 -44.15 -35.22 -10.60
N LYS A 29 -44.95 -36.09 -11.21
CA LYS A 29 -46.39 -35.86 -11.41
C LYS A 29 -47.11 -35.61 -10.09
N ALA A 30 -46.85 -36.44 -9.06
CA ALA A 30 -47.42 -36.23 -7.72
C ALA A 30 -46.94 -34.93 -7.05
N VAL A 31 -45.67 -34.57 -7.23
CA VAL A 31 -45.12 -33.30 -6.71
C VAL A 31 -45.74 -32.08 -7.40
N LEU A 32 -46.02 -32.18 -8.70
CA LEU A 32 -46.60 -31.08 -9.49
C LEU A 32 -48.04 -30.73 -9.09
N ASP A 33 -48.77 -31.66 -8.48
CA ASP A 33 -50.11 -31.42 -7.91
C ASP A 33 -50.06 -30.49 -6.70
N ILE A 34 -48.90 -30.35 -6.04
CA ILE A 34 -48.71 -29.42 -4.93
C ILE A 34 -48.50 -28.01 -5.48
N PRO A 35 -49.34 -27.02 -5.10
CA PRO A 35 -49.19 -25.65 -5.54
C PRO A 35 -47.81 -25.09 -5.18
N TYR A 36 -47.09 -24.59 -6.18
CA TYR A 36 -45.77 -23.98 -6.03
C TYR A 36 -44.71 -24.91 -5.39
N ALA A 37 -44.81 -26.23 -5.60
CA ALA A 37 -43.94 -27.23 -4.97
C ALA A 37 -42.45 -26.86 -4.95
N PHE A 38 -41.88 -26.54 -6.12
CA PHE A 38 -40.45 -26.22 -6.22
C PHE A 38 -40.08 -24.89 -5.56
N LYS A 39 -40.93 -23.85 -5.68
CA LYS A 39 -40.72 -22.58 -4.95
C LYS A 39 -40.79 -22.78 -3.43
N ARG A 40 -41.66 -23.67 -2.95
CA ARG A 40 -41.74 -24.03 -1.52
C ARG A 40 -40.47 -24.75 -1.06
N VAL A 41 -39.96 -25.68 -1.85
CA VAL A 41 -38.68 -26.37 -1.57
C VAL A 41 -37.52 -25.37 -1.55
N GLU A 42 -37.45 -24.44 -2.50
CA GLU A 42 -36.45 -23.36 -2.51
C GLU A 42 -36.54 -22.48 -1.25
N ALA A 43 -37.75 -22.07 -0.86
CA ALA A 43 -37.97 -21.29 0.36
C ALA A 43 -37.60 -22.07 1.63
N MET A 44 -37.90 -23.37 1.68
CA MET A 44 -37.50 -24.24 2.78
C MET A 44 -35.98 -24.39 2.87
N LEU A 45 -35.31 -24.55 1.72
CA LEU A 45 -33.85 -24.61 1.64
C LEU A 45 -33.22 -23.29 2.09
N TYR A 46 -33.75 -22.16 1.62
CA TYR A 46 -33.31 -20.83 2.06
C TYR A 46 -33.46 -20.69 3.58
N ARG A 47 -34.62 -21.03 4.13
CA ARG A 47 -34.89 -20.95 5.57
C ARG A 47 -33.95 -21.84 6.38
N ALA A 48 -33.66 -23.05 5.90
CA ALA A 48 -32.75 -23.98 6.56
C ALA A 48 -31.30 -23.45 6.63
N ASN A 49 -30.89 -22.69 5.61
CA ASN A 49 -29.52 -22.19 5.50
C ASN A 49 -29.34 -20.74 6.01
N PHE A 50 -30.44 -19.99 6.21
CA PHE A 50 -30.40 -18.55 6.48
C PHE A 50 -29.48 -18.17 7.65
N ASP A 51 -29.66 -18.79 8.81
CA ASP A 51 -28.88 -18.44 10.01
C ASP A 51 -27.39 -18.73 9.83
N THR A 52 -27.06 -19.82 9.15
CA THR A 52 -25.67 -20.21 8.86
C THR A 52 -25.01 -19.23 7.91
N GLU A 53 -25.69 -18.87 6.81
CA GLU A 53 -25.20 -17.88 5.83
C GLU A 53 -25.02 -16.49 6.47
N VAL A 54 -26.01 -16.04 7.25
CA VAL A 54 -25.93 -14.76 7.97
C VAL A 54 -24.80 -14.77 8.99
N LYS A 55 -24.64 -15.86 9.74
CA LYS A 55 -23.54 -16.00 10.71
C LYS A 55 -22.18 -16.01 10.03
N TYR A 56 -22.04 -16.73 8.92
CA TYR A 56 -20.84 -16.75 8.11
C TYR A 56 -20.50 -15.34 7.61
N LEU A 57 -21.48 -14.64 7.03
CA LEU A 57 -21.30 -13.30 6.50
C LEU A 57 -20.95 -12.27 7.59
N ARG A 58 -21.59 -12.33 8.76
CA ARG A 58 -21.22 -11.50 9.91
C ARG A 58 -19.78 -11.74 10.35
N LYS A 59 -19.34 -13.00 10.39
CA LYS A 59 -17.98 -13.36 10.79
C LYS A 59 -16.94 -12.89 9.77
N SER A 60 -17.24 -12.97 8.47
CA SER A 60 -16.33 -12.49 7.43
C SER A 60 -16.16 -10.97 7.52
N PHE A 61 -17.25 -10.22 7.71
CA PHE A 61 -17.18 -8.78 7.92
C PHE A 61 -16.46 -8.38 9.21
N GLN A 62 -16.69 -9.08 10.33
CA GLN A 62 -15.95 -8.83 11.57
C GLN A 62 -14.44 -9.10 11.43
N THR A 63 -14.04 -10.04 10.56
CA THR A 63 -12.62 -10.30 10.29
C THR A 63 -11.99 -9.14 9.54
N LEU A 64 -12.70 -8.59 8.55
CA LEU A 64 -12.26 -7.38 7.84
C LEU A 64 -12.23 -6.18 8.78
N GLU A 65 -13.29 -5.94 9.55
CA GLU A 65 -13.34 -4.85 10.53
C GLU A 65 -12.21 -4.97 11.56
N LYS A 66 -11.93 -6.16 12.12
CA LYS A 66 -10.78 -6.33 13.03
C LYS A 66 -9.43 -6.11 12.36
N LEU A 67 -9.30 -6.35 11.06
CA LEU A 67 -8.06 -6.11 10.32
C LEU A 67 -7.85 -4.60 10.06
N PHE A 68 -8.91 -3.90 9.66
CA PHE A 68 -8.89 -2.46 9.35
C PHE A 68 -8.98 -1.57 10.60
N MET A 69 -9.65 -2.06 11.65
CA MET A 69 -9.93 -1.36 12.90
C MET A 69 -9.10 -1.93 14.06
N ARG A 70 -7.93 -2.50 13.79
CA ARG A 70 -6.95 -2.78 14.87
C ARG A 70 -6.72 -1.45 15.60
N PRO A 71 -7.06 -1.33 16.91
CA PRO A 71 -7.01 -0.07 17.65
C PRO A 71 -5.61 0.57 17.71
N HIS A 72 -4.58 -0.16 17.29
CA HIS A 72 -3.20 0.29 17.29
C HIS A 72 -2.66 0.68 15.90
N TYR A 73 -3.24 0.23 14.78
CA TYR A 73 -2.55 0.44 13.48
C TYR A 73 -2.72 1.85 12.91
N LEU A 74 -3.96 2.35 12.88
CA LEU A 74 -4.25 3.68 12.34
C LEU A 74 -3.69 4.81 13.21
N PRO A 75 -3.81 4.76 14.57
CA PRO A 75 -3.24 5.78 15.43
C PRO A 75 -1.71 5.80 15.38
N ASN A 76 -1.06 4.63 15.28
CA ASN A 76 0.40 4.57 15.25
C ASN A 76 0.98 5.15 13.95
N LEU A 77 0.32 4.97 12.80
CA LEU A 77 0.78 5.56 11.55
C LEU A 77 0.63 7.09 11.56
N SER A 78 -0.48 7.60 12.09
CA SER A 78 -0.71 9.03 12.23
C SER A 78 0.31 9.65 13.20
N ALA A 79 0.49 9.03 14.37
CA ALA A 79 1.45 9.49 15.38
C ALA A 79 2.89 9.47 14.85
N ALA A 80 3.32 8.41 14.15
CA ALA A 80 4.64 8.34 13.55
C ALA A 80 4.84 9.41 12.46
N SER A 81 3.80 9.70 11.66
CA SER A 81 3.85 10.78 10.67
C SER A 81 3.97 12.16 11.32
N GLU A 82 3.21 12.41 12.39
CA GLU A 82 3.31 13.65 13.17
C GLU A 82 4.66 13.81 13.86
N GLU A 83 5.20 12.73 14.44
CA GLU A 83 6.53 12.74 15.05
C GLU A 83 7.62 13.11 14.03
N LEU A 84 7.59 12.51 12.83
CA LEU A 84 8.52 12.85 11.76
C LEU A 84 8.35 14.30 11.30
N LYS A 85 7.11 14.79 11.14
CA LYS A 85 6.83 16.19 10.73
C LYS A 85 7.30 17.20 11.77
N ASN A 86 7.24 16.85 13.05
CA ASN A 86 7.61 17.74 14.16
C ASN A 86 9.07 17.56 14.61
N SER A 87 9.77 16.53 14.13
CA SER A 87 11.17 16.27 14.47
C SER A 87 12.10 17.28 13.79
N ARG A 88 12.60 18.23 14.58
CA ARG A 88 13.61 19.21 14.13
C ARG A 88 14.87 18.55 13.59
N LEU A 89 15.30 17.44 14.20
CA LEU A 89 16.49 16.70 13.77
C LEU A 89 16.26 16.04 12.40
N PHE A 90 15.07 15.46 12.19
CA PHE A 90 14.73 14.87 10.89
C PHE A 90 14.68 15.94 9.79
N LEU A 91 14.06 17.10 10.06
CA LEU A 91 14.03 18.21 9.10
C LEU A 91 15.44 18.74 8.77
N LYS A 92 16.32 18.86 9.76
CA LYS A 92 17.74 19.23 9.55
C LYS A 92 18.46 18.20 8.66
N LEU A 93 18.24 16.91 8.90
CA LEU A 93 18.81 15.86 8.05
C LEU A 93 18.33 15.99 6.60
N LEU A 94 17.02 16.19 6.38
CA LEU A 94 16.48 16.39 5.03
C LEU A 94 17.10 17.61 4.34
N GLU A 95 17.26 18.71 5.07
CA GLU A 95 17.89 19.92 4.56
C GLU A 95 19.36 19.68 4.17
N ALA A 96 20.12 19.00 5.03
CA ALA A 96 21.51 18.65 4.75
C ALA A 96 21.63 17.74 3.51
N VAL A 97 20.79 16.72 3.39
CA VAL A 97 20.74 15.84 2.21
C VAL A 97 20.46 16.65 0.93
N LEU A 98 19.50 17.57 0.98
CA LEU A 98 19.16 18.43 -0.16
C LEU A 98 20.34 19.34 -0.55
N ARG A 99 20.99 19.99 0.44
CA ARG A 99 22.16 20.86 0.20
C ARG A 99 23.34 20.07 -0.36
N THR A 100 23.65 18.90 0.19
CA THR A 100 24.70 18.01 -0.32
C THR A 100 24.41 17.56 -1.75
N GLY A 101 23.18 17.13 -2.04
CA GLY A 101 22.76 16.72 -3.38
C GLY A 101 22.85 17.86 -4.41
N ASN A 102 22.36 19.05 -4.06
CA ASN A 102 22.44 20.23 -4.93
C ASN A 102 23.88 20.63 -5.21
N ARG A 103 24.76 20.58 -4.21
CA ARG A 103 26.18 20.91 -4.40
C ARG A 103 26.89 19.91 -5.31
N MET A 104 26.60 18.63 -5.17
CA MET A 104 27.16 17.59 -6.04
C MET A 104 26.67 17.68 -7.49
N ASN A 105 25.43 18.16 -7.69
CA ASN A 105 24.80 18.24 -9.00
C ASN A 105 24.86 19.64 -9.64
N VAL A 106 25.69 20.56 -9.12
CA VAL A 106 25.91 21.90 -9.71
C VAL A 106 26.30 21.76 -11.18
N GLY A 107 25.67 22.57 -12.04
CA GLY A 107 25.92 22.56 -13.48
C GLY A 107 25.24 21.41 -14.25
N THR A 108 24.41 20.60 -13.59
CA THR A 108 23.58 19.57 -14.24
C THR A 108 22.09 19.95 -14.15
N ASN A 109 21.25 19.30 -14.93
CA ASN A 109 19.78 19.42 -14.83
C ASN A 109 19.18 18.84 -13.52
N ARG A 110 20.04 18.30 -12.63
CA ARG A 110 19.66 17.75 -11.32
C ARG A 110 20.15 18.63 -10.15
N GLY A 111 20.78 19.76 -10.44
CA GLY A 111 21.10 20.80 -9.45
C GLY A 111 19.88 21.68 -9.15
N ASP A 112 19.99 22.52 -8.11
CA ASP A 112 18.93 23.44 -7.67
C ASP A 112 17.55 22.77 -7.42
N ALA A 113 17.58 21.52 -6.96
CA ALA A 113 16.38 20.81 -6.55
C ALA A 113 15.77 21.46 -5.30
N ARG A 114 14.43 21.48 -5.25
CA ARG A 114 13.67 21.96 -4.08
C ARG A 114 13.25 20.84 -3.13
N ALA A 115 13.30 19.59 -3.60
CA ALA A 115 12.91 18.40 -2.86
C ALA A 115 13.56 17.16 -3.47
N PHE A 116 13.54 16.06 -2.74
CA PHE A 116 13.95 14.74 -3.19
C PHE A 116 12.99 13.68 -2.63
N LYS A 117 13.00 12.46 -3.19
CA LYS A 117 12.19 11.35 -2.68
C LYS A 117 12.80 10.79 -1.40
N LEU A 118 11.99 10.49 -0.37
CA LEU A 118 12.52 9.95 0.89
C LEU A 118 13.33 8.65 0.74
N ASP A 119 13.04 7.85 -0.29
CA ASP A 119 13.82 6.64 -0.63
C ASP A 119 15.31 6.93 -0.90
N THR A 120 15.67 8.17 -1.26
CA THR A 120 17.09 8.59 -1.39
C THR A 120 17.85 8.42 -0.09
N LEU A 121 17.21 8.53 1.08
CA LEU A 121 17.87 8.33 2.38
C LEU A 121 18.48 6.93 2.51
N LEU A 122 17.81 5.91 1.93
CA LEU A 122 18.29 4.53 1.95
C LEU A 122 19.54 4.33 1.09
N LYS A 123 19.74 5.20 0.08
CA LYS A 123 20.85 5.09 -0.89
C LYS A 123 22.13 5.80 -0.43
N LEU A 124 22.07 6.62 0.63
CA LEU A 124 23.20 7.46 1.05
C LEU A 124 24.45 6.65 1.44
N VAL A 125 24.27 5.42 1.92
CA VAL A 125 25.36 4.51 2.30
C VAL A 125 25.94 3.74 1.13
N ASP A 126 25.16 3.59 0.05
CA ASP A 126 25.53 2.78 -1.12
C ASP A 126 26.35 3.59 -2.13
N ILE A 127 26.13 4.91 -2.17
CA ILE A 127 26.83 5.82 -3.06
C ILE A 127 28.21 6.12 -2.47
N LYS A 128 29.25 5.53 -3.08
CA LYS A 128 30.65 5.62 -2.64
C LYS A 128 31.49 6.44 -3.60
N GLY A 129 32.50 7.11 -3.05
CA GLY A 129 33.57 7.72 -3.83
C GLY A 129 34.51 6.67 -4.46
N THR A 130 35.44 7.16 -5.26
CA THR A 130 36.48 6.38 -5.95
C THR A 130 37.42 5.65 -4.99
N ASP A 131 37.50 6.10 -3.73
CA ASP A 131 38.23 5.44 -2.66
C ASP A 131 37.52 4.18 -2.11
N GLY A 132 36.25 3.96 -2.49
CA GLY A 132 35.40 2.85 -2.03
C GLY A 132 35.07 2.88 -0.53
N LYS A 133 35.49 3.93 0.19
CA LYS A 133 35.41 4.05 1.66
C LYS A 133 34.48 5.18 2.07
N THR A 134 34.58 6.33 1.40
CA THR A 134 33.77 7.50 1.71
C THR A 134 32.43 7.37 0.99
N THR A 135 31.34 7.50 1.74
CA THR A 135 29.96 7.46 1.21
C THR A 135 29.32 8.84 1.19
N LEU A 136 28.24 9.00 0.43
CA LEU A 136 27.46 10.24 0.44
C LEU A 136 26.96 10.61 1.85
N LEU A 137 26.66 9.62 2.70
CA LEU A 137 26.28 9.84 4.09
C LEU A 137 27.36 10.61 4.87
N HIS A 138 28.65 10.37 4.61
CA HIS A 138 29.73 11.10 5.29
C HIS A 138 29.69 12.60 4.97
N PHE A 139 29.39 12.95 3.72
CA PHE A 139 29.24 14.33 3.30
C PHE A 139 27.97 14.99 3.85
N VAL A 140 26.88 14.23 4.01
CA VAL A 140 25.67 14.71 4.69
C VAL A 140 25.96 15.04 6.16
N VAL A 141 26.73 14.19 6.86
CA VAL A 141 27.14 14.46 8.25
C VAL A 141 28.01 15.72 8.34
N GLN A 142 28.96 15.91 7.42
CA GLN A 142 29.77 17.12 7.36
C GLN A 142 28.93 18.39 7.11
N GLU A 143 27.90 18.29 6.26
CA GLU A 143 26.96 19.37 5.99
C GLU A 143 26.15 19.75 7.26
N ILE A 144 25.69 18.76 8.03
CA ILE A 144 24.99 18.97 9.31
C ILE A 144 25.90 19.73 10.30
N ILE A 145 27.12 19.24 10.54
CA ILE A 145 28.08 19.88 11.46
C ILE A 145 28.31 21.34 11.07
N ARG A 146 28.54 21.61 9.79
CA ARG A 146 28.76 22.98 9.30
C ARG A 146 27.56 23.89 9.52
N SER A 147 26.34 23.37 9.34
CA SER A 147 25.12 24.15 9.55
C SER A 147 24.87 24.51 11.03
N GLU A 148 25.43 23.75 11.96
CA GLU A 148 25.32 24.03 13.40
C GLU A 148 26.36 25.04 13.89
N ASP A 149 27.55 25.06 13.29
CA ASP A 149 28.63 26.01 13.61
C ASP A 149 28.41 27.42 13.01
N GLY A 150 27.35 27.64 12.23
CA GLY A 150 27.05 28.91 11.55
C GLY A 150 26.25 29.92 12.38
N GLY A 151 25.87 29.59 13.61
CA GLY A 151 25.04 30.43 14.46
C GLY A 151 25.83 31.37 15.39
N SER A 152 26.49 32.41 14.83
CA SER A 152 26.77 33.73 15.46
C SER A 152 28.08 34.39 14.98
N ASP A 153 28.18 34.91 13.74
CA ASP A 153 28.93 36.16 13.47
C ASP A 153 28.81 36.62 12.00
N PRO A 154 28.58 37.92 11.71
CA PRO A 154 28.48 38.43 10.33
C PRO A 154 29.84 38.60 9.62
N THR A 155 30.96 38.29 10.27
CA THR A 155 32.33 38.44 9.72
C THR A 155 32.78 37.24 8.86
N ASN A 156 31.93 36.23 8.70
CA ASN A 156 32.32 34.91 8.21
C ASN A 156 31.96 34.58 6.75
N GLU A 157 31.46 35.53 5.95
CA GLU A 157 31.09 35.27 4.55
C GLU A 157 32.27 34.68 3.74
N ASN A 158 33.48 35.21 3.95
CA ASN A 158 34.69 34.79 3.24
C ASN A 158 35.22 33.39 3.66
N LEU A 159 34.93 32.96 4.89
CA LEU A 159 35.23 31.60 5.40
C LEU A 159 34.17 30.58 4.95
N GLN A 160 32.91 31.00 4.84
CA GLN A 160 31.84 30.19 4.25
C GLN A 160 32.09 29.95 2.76
N THR A 161 32.55 30.95 2.00
CA THR A 161 32.92 30.74 0.58
C THR A 161 34.12 29.79 0.44
N LYS A 162 35.18 29.97 1.24
CA LYS A 162 36.36 29.08 1.22
C LYS A 162 36.05 27.62 1.60
N SER A 163 35.19 27.41 2.60
CA SER A 163 34.76 26.06 3.00
C SER A 163 33.81 25.42 1.99
N GLN A 164 33.00 26.21 1.29
CA GLN A 164 32.20 25.76 0.15
C GLN A 164 33.09 25.30 -1.03
N THR A 165 34.08 26.09 -1.44
CA THR A 165 34.99 25.74 -2.55
C THR A 165 35.80 24.48 -2.23
N LYS A 166 36.28 24.35 -0.98
CA LYS A 166 37.07 23.18 -0.56
C LYS A 166 36.26 21.88 -0.61
N MET A 167 34.98 21.91 -0.22
CA MET A 167 34.12 20.73 -0.27
C MET A 167 33.74 20.36 -1.70
N GLU A 168 33.47 21.35 -2.57
CA GLU A 168 33.26 21.13 -4.01
C GLU A 168 34.48 20.46 -4.67
N ASP A 169 35.68 20.89 -4.29
CA ASP A 169 36.92 20.25 -4.73
C ASP A 169 37.06 18.83 -4.19
N ASP A 170 36.64 18.57 -2.94
CA ASP A 170 36.69 17.24 -2.33
C ASP A 170 35.69 16.27 -2.96
N PHE A 171 34.48 16.72 -3.34
CA PHE A 171 33.52 15.91 -4.11
C PHE A 171 34.08 15.52 -5.47
N LYS A 172 34.72 16.46 -6.18
CA LYS A 172 35.35 16.22 -7.48
C LYS A 172 36.56 15.29 -7.37
N LYS A 173 37.38 15.45 -6.33
CA LYS A 173 38.55 14.59 -6.06
C LYS A 173 38.16 13.15 -5.70
N GLN A 174 37.08 12.97 -4.95
CA GLN A 174 36.58 11.64 -4.60
C GLN A 174 35.68 11.00 -5.67
N GLY A 175 35.45 11.67 -6.81
CA GLY A 175 34.77 11.11 -7.97
C GLY A 175 33.39 10.52 -7.69
N LEU A 176 32.66 11.03 -6.69
CA LEU A 176 31.24 10.68 -6.52
C LEU A 176 30.50 11.19 -7.76
N GLN A 177 29.95 10.26 -8.56
CA GLN A 177 29.14 10.61 -9.71
C GLN A 177 27.74 11.08 -9.28
N VAL A 178 27.23 12.05 -10.04
CA VAL A 178 25.88 12.64 -9.99
C VAL A 178 24.85 11.63 -9.49
N VAL A 179 24.24 11.93 -8.34
CA VAL A 179 23.26 11.03 -7.74
C VAL A 179 21.90 11.30 -8.34
N ALA A 180 21.31 10.26 -8.92
CA ALA A 180 19.93 10.27 -9.37
C ALA A 180 18.99 10.13 -8.17
N GLY A 181 18.12 11.13 -7.98
CA GLY A 181 16.95 11.05 -7.11
C GLY A 181 15.89 10.10 -7.67
#